data_AF-A0A0R3UHE9-F1
#
_entry.id   AF-A0A0R3UHE9-F1
#
_cell.length_a   1.000
_cell.length_b   1.000
_cell.length_c   1.000
_cell.angle_alpha   90.00
_cell.angle_beta   90.00
_cell.angle_gamma   90.00
#
_symmetry.space_group_name_H-M   'P 1'
#
loop_
_entity.id
_entity.type
_entity.pdbx_description
1 polymer ?
#
loop_
_entity_poly.entity_id
_entity_poly.type
_entity_poly.pdbx_seq_one_letter_code
_entity_poly.pdbx_strand_id
1 'polypeptide(L)' 'MICYSNAGFTGPCCRADYDFEAENDTELAFMAGDIIQLIRQVDENWFEGRLNGKVGFFPVNYVEVLEPLPDSAIDHPTD' A
#
# COMPACT_ATOMS: atom_id res chain seq x y z
N MET A 1 6.16 14.70 23.81
CA MET A 1 6.37 15.11 22.40
C MET A 1 6.70 13.83 21.67
N ILE A 2 5.85 13.24 20.83
CA ILE A 2 5.10 13.87 19.75
C ILE A 2 3.71 13.22 19.67
N CYS A 3 2.68 14.05 19.69
CA CYS A 3 1.31 13.64 19.40
C CYS A 3 1.22 13.43 17.87
N TYR A 4 1.10 12.20 17.39
CA TYR A 4 0.60 11.96 16.02
C TYR A 4 -0.91 11.79 16.08
N SER A 5 -1.59 12.91 16.25
CA SER A 5 -3.02 13.04 16.02
C SER A 5 -3.25 13.38 14.56
N ASN A 6 -3.80 12.45 13.77
CA ASN A 6 -4.97 12.73 12.95
C ASN A 6 -5.63 11.44 12.43
N ALA A 7 -6.96 11.43 12.47
CA ALA A 7 -7.83 10.28 12.23
C ALA A 7 -7.91 9.88 10.75
N GLY A 8 -7.98 8.56 10.49
CA GLY A 8 -8.56 8.01 9.26
C GLY A 8 -8.07 6.62 8.86
N PHE A 9 -6.75 6.44 8.77
CA PHE A 9 -6.13 5.20 8.31
C PHE A 9 -4.73 5.11 8.94
N THR A 10 -4.54 4.24 9.93
CA THR A 10 -3.26 4.13 10.67
C THR A 10 -2.37 3.07 10.04
N GLY A 11 -2.12 3.17 8.75
CA GLY A 11 -1.30 2.17 8.10
C GLY A 11 -0.93 2.44 6.66
N PRO A 12 0.05 1.68 6.18
CA PRO A 12 0.61 1.83 4.85
C PRO A 12 -0.47 1.74 3.78
N CYS A 13 -0.47 2.70 2.87
CA CYS A 13 -1.47 2.82 1.81
C CYS A 13 -0.90 3.55 0.60
N CYS A 14 -1.52 3.29 -0.55
CA CYS A 14 -1.21 3.97 -1.79
C CYS A 14 -2.50 4.44 -2.47
N ARG A 15 -2.36 5.38 -3.39
CA ARG A 15 -3.41 5.83 -4.29
C ARG A 15 -3.12 5.30 -5.68
N ALA A 16 -4.11 4.76 -6.36
CA ALA A 16 -3.97 4.44 -7.77
C ALA A 16 -3.88 5.72 -8.62
N ASP A 17 -2.85 5.83 -9.45
CA ASP A 17 -2.74 6.91 -10.45
C ASP A 17 -3.48 6.55 -11.75
N TYR A 18 -3.59 5.25 -12.04
CA TYR A 18 -4.24 4.70 -13.23
C TYR A 18 -5.19 3.57 -12.85
N ASP A 19 -6.14 3.28 -13.73
CA ASP A 19 -6.94 2.06 -13.65
C ASP A 19 -6.08 0.82 -13.93
N PHE A 20 -6.36 -0.24 -13.17
CA PHE A 20 -5.71 -1.54 -13.35
C PHE A 20 -6.79 -2.62 -13.31
N GLU A 21 -6.91 -3.35 -14.41
CA GLU A 21 -7.77 -4.53 -14.50
C GLU A 21 -6.97 -5.76 -14.10
N ALA A 22 -7.45 -6.49 -13.10
CA ALA A 22 -6.88 -7.78 -12.74
C ALA A 22 -7.19 -8.83 -13.82
N GLU A 23 -6.16 -9.49 -14.34
CA GLU A 23 -6.31 -10.63 -15.26
C GLU A 23 -6.65 -11.92 -14.50
N ASN A 24 -6.25 -12.03 -13.24
CA ASN A 24 -6.39 -13.25 -12.43
C ASN A 24 -6.87 -12.96 -10.99
N ASP A 25 -7.37 -13.97 -10.28
CA ASP A 25 -7.76 -13.87 -8.86
C ASP A 25 -6.61 -13.47 -7.91
N THR A 26 -5.38 -13.54 -8.40
CA THR A 26 -4.16 -13.17 -7.68
C THR A 26 -3.86 -11.67 -7.77
N GLU A 27 -4.44 -10.98 -8.75
CA GLU A 27 -4.22 -9.56 -9.02
C GLU A 27 -5.34 -8.69 -8.44
N LEU A 28 -5.00 -7.48 -8.02
CA LEU A 28 -5.98 -6.56 -7.43
C LEU A 28 -6.44 -5.54 -8.47
N ALA A 29 -7.71 -5.62 -8.90
CA ALA A 29 -8.30 -4.61 -9.76
C ALA A 29 -8.68 -3.34 -8.97
N PHE A 30 -8.37 -2.16 -9.51
CA PHE A 30 -8.67 -0.86 -8.91
C PHE A 30 -8.81 0.24 -9.98
N MET A 31 -9.40 1.37 -9.60
CA MET A 31 -9.55 2.53 -10.46
C MET A 31 -8.62 3.67 -10.04
N ALA A 32 -8.23 4.52 -10.98
CA ALA A 32 -7.49 5.74 -10.67
C ALA A 32 -8.22 6.57 -9.59
N GLY A 33 -7.49 6.93 -8.53
CA GLY A 33 -7.99 7.63 -7.35
C GLY A 33 -8.39 6.71 -6.19
N ASP A 34 -8.45 5.40 -6.37
CA ASP A 34 -8.74 4.47 -5.26
C ASP A 34 -7.59 4.42 -4.25
N ILE A 35 -7.95 4.31 -2.97
CA ILE A 35 -7.00 4.14 -1.88
C ILE A 35 -6.90 2.66 -1.52
N ILE A 36 -5.73 2.09 -1.79
CA ILE A 36 -5.43 0.68 -1.54
C ILE A 36 -4.60 0.58 -0.28
N GLN A 37 -4.99 -0.32 0.62
CA GLN A 37 -4.21 -0.61 1.81
C GLN A 37 -3.00 -1.46 1.42
N LEU A 38 -1.78 -0.97 1.64
CA LEU A 38 -0.58 -1.77 1.45
C LEU A 38 -0.49 -2.79 2.57
N ILE A 39 -0.31 -4.06 2.20
CA ILE A 39 -0.05 -5.16 3.14
C ILE A 39 1.44 -5.40 3.22
N ARG A 40 2.10 -5.59 2.08
CA ARG A 40 3.56 -5.75 1.98
C ARG A 40 4.05 -5.46 0.56
N GLN A 41 5.34 -5.19 0.45
CA GLN A 41 6.04 -5.12 -0.83
C GLN A 41 6.55 -6.52 -1.13
N VAL A 42 6.14 -7.05 -2.28
CA VAL A 42 6.63 -8.36 -2.73
C VAL A 42 8.04 -8.19 -3.29
N ASP A 43 8.22 -7.14 -4.10
CA ASP A 43 9.47 -6.78 -4.77
C ASP A 43 9.43 -5.32 -5.26
N GLU A 44 10.45 -4.88 -6.00
CA GLU A 44 10.56 -3.51 -6.50
C GLU A 44 9.48 -3.13 -7.53
N ASN A 45 8.84 -4.14 -8.15
CA ASN A 45 7.82 -3.92 -9.17
C ASN A 45 6.41 -4.19 -8.66
N TRP A 46 6.22 -5.00 -7.61
CA TRP A 46 4.89 -5.41 -7.13
C TRP A 46 4.63 -5.12 -5.65
N PHE A 47 3.46 -4.54 -5.39
CA PHE A 47 2.86 -4.45 -4.05
C PHE A 47 1.76 -5.48 -3.88
N GLU A 48 1.63 -5.99 -2.66
CA GLU A 48 0.43 -6.69 -2.20
C GLU A 48 -0.40 -5.72 -1.39
N GLY A 49 -1.66 -5.58 -1.75
CA GLY A 49 -2.58 -4.72 -1.01
C GLY A 49 -4.01 -5.22 -1.02
N ARG A 50 -4.84 -4.50 -0.28
CA ARG A 50 -6.24 -4.81 -0.06
C ARG A 50 -7.11 -3.64 -0.45
N LEU A 51 -8.12 -3.92 -1.29
CA LEU A 51 -9.14 -2.96 -1.70
C LEU A 51 -10.51 -3.65 -1.71
N ASN A 52 -11.53 -3.01 -1.12
CA ASN A 52 -12.91 -3.52 -1.09
C ASN A 52 -13.03 -4.98 -0.58
N GLY A 53 -12.15 -5.40 0.33
CA GLY A 53 -12.11 -6.75 0.87
C GLY A 53 -11.38 -7.79 0.00
N LYS A 54 -10.98 -7.44 -1.23
CA LYS A 54 -10.11 -8.24 -2.09
C LYS A 54 -8.65 -7.96 -1.78
N VAL A 55 -7.82 -8.99 -1.86
CA VAL A 55 -6.36 -8.91 -1.71
C VAL A 55 -5.75 -9.38 -3.01
N GLY A 56 -4.74 -8.69 -3.50
CA GLY A 56 -4.02 -9.09 -4.69
C GLY A 56 -2.79 -8.24 -4.92
N PHE A 57 -2.04 -8.62 -5.95
CA PHE A 57 -0.83 -7.95 -6.37
C PHE A 57 -1.11 -6.90 -7.43
N PHE A 58 -0.31 -5.84 -7.43
CA PHE A 58 -0.37 -4.80 -8.44
C PHE A 58 0.96 -4.09 -8.63
N PRO A 59 1.20 -3.54 -9.83
CA PRO A 59 2.45 -2.88 -10.14
C PRO A 59 2.61 -1.56 -9.39
N VAL A 60 3.79 -1.35 -8.81
CA VAL A 60 4.17 -0.11 -8.10
C VAL A 60 4.04 1.11 -9.00
N ASN A 61 4.33 0.98 -10.30
CA ASN A 61 4.25 2.09 -11.26
C ASN A 61 2.83 2.61 -11.54
N TYR A 62 1.79 1.89 -11.11
CA TYR A 62 0.40 2.30 -11.30
C TYR A 62 -0.17 2.99 -10.06
N VAL A 63 0.61 3.06 -8.98
CA VAL A 63 0.19 3.62 -7.70
C VAL A 63 1.19 4.63 -7.16
N GLU A 64 0.70 5.62 -6.45
CA GLU A 64 1.47 6.55 -5.65
C GLU A 64 1.44 6.09 -4.19
N VAL A 65 2.59 5.70 -3.64
CA VAL A 65 2.70 5.34 -2.21
C VAL A 65 2.48 6.59 -1.36
N LEU A 66 1.37 6.62 -0.61
CA LEU A 66 1.04 7.72 0.31
C LEU A 66 1.69 7.49 1.67
N GLU A 67 1.60 6.26 2.16
CA GLU A 67 2.24 5.83 3.40
C GLU A 67 3.00 4.53 3.11
N PRO A 68 4.35 4.55 3.15
CA PRO A 68 5.15 3.37 2.90
C PRO A 68 4.97 2.36 4.05
N LEU A 69 5.23 1.08 3.74
CA LEU A 69 5.28 0.05 4.76
C LEU A 69 6.28 0.45 5.84
N PRO A 70 5.95 0.29 7.13
CA PRO A 70 6.96 0.44 8.16
C PRO A 70 8.00 -0.65 7.90
N ASP A 71 9.15 -0.25 7.35
CA ASP A 71 10.34 -1.08 7.39
C ASP A 71 10.48 -1.49 8.86
N SER A 72 10.53 -2.80 9.13
CA SER A 72 10.63 -3.35 10.48
C SER A 72 12.04 -3.08 11.07
N ALA A 73 12.47 -1.82 11.03
CA ALA A 73 13.75 -1.27 11.42
C ALA A 73 13.54 -0.03 12.30
N ILE A 74 12.68 -0.15 13.31
CA ILE A 74 13.01 0.46 14.61
C ILE A 74 13.76 -0.62 15.39
N ASP A 75 14.95 -0.98 14.90
CA ASP A 75 16.05 -1.49 15.71
C ASP A 75 17.27 -0.59 15.47
N HIS A 76 17.08 0.69 15.76
CA HIS A 76 18.17 1.47 16.31
C HIS A 76 17.89 1.62 17.80
N PRO A 77 18.34 0.67 18.66
CA PRO A 77 18.80 1.09 19.96
C PRO A 77 19.93 2.07 19.68
N THR A 78 19.61 3.37 19.68
CA THR A 78 20.60 4.37 20.06
C THR A 78 21.03 4.03 21.48
N ASP A 79 22.10 3.24 21.58
CA ASP A 79 23.02 3.25 22.72
C ASP A 79 24.42 3.61 22.19
#